data_AF-A0A812KJW6-F1
#
_entry.id   AF-A0A812KJW6-F1
#
_cell.length_a   1.000
_cell.length_b   1.000
_cell.length_c   1.000
_cell.angle_alpha   90.00
_cell.angle_beta   90.00
_cell.angle_gamma   90.00
#
_symmetry.space_group_name_H-M   'P 1'
#
loop_
_entity.id
_entity.type
_entity.pdbx_description
1 polymer ?
#
loop_
_entity_poly.entity_id
_entity_poly.type
_entity_poly.pdbx_seq_one_letter_code
_entity_poly.pdbx_strand_id
1 'polypeptide(L)'
;AGPRAEKIKAFLAATAEGYKLAAARPSDAAKALVDCGHPSLQDAEFVEASSACIAKQFLTPDGQWGLMEPKRWSDFVDFLCTSGIVRGRAGEAIPREAIEVESLFTNRLLP
;
A
#
# COMPACT_ATOMS: atom_id res chain seq x y z
N ALA A 1 -4.25 8.05 -22.97
CA ALA A 1 -4.84 7.35 -21.81
C ALA A 1 -6.35 7.63 -21.79
N GLY A 2 -7.20 6.64 -21.50
CA GLY A 2 -8.66 6.85 -21.49
C GLY A 2 -9.14 7.63 -20.25
N PRO A 3 -10.38 8.15 -20.23
CA PRO A 3 -10.91 8.99 -19.13
C PRO A 3 -10.82 8.37 -17.72
N ARG A 4 -10.85 7.04 -17.61
CA ARG A 4 -10.70 6.33 -16.33
C ARG A 4 -9.29 6.42 -15.77
N ALA A 5 -8.26 6.37 -16.63
CA ALA A 5 -6.88 6.43 -16.21
C ALA A 5 -6.52 7.79 -15.61
N GLU A 6 -7.04 8.88 -16.18
CA GLU A 6 -6.80 10.23 -15.64
C GLU A 6 -7.49 10.43 -14.28
N LYS A 7 -8.69 9.87 -14.08
CA LYS A 7 -9.34 9.84 -12.76
C LYS A 7 -8.51 9.07 -11.72
N ILE A 8 -7.91 7.94 -12.11
CA ILE A 8 -7.05 7.14 -11.22
C ILE A 8 -5.77 7.92 -10.88
N LYS A 9 -5.12 8.56 -11.85
CA LYS A 9 -3.93 9.38 -11.58
C LYS A 9 -4.25 10.53 -10.63
N ALA A 10 -5.34 11.26 -10.86
CA ALA A 10 -5.76 12.35 -9.96
C ALA A 10 -6.02 11.84 -8.54
N PHE A 11 -6.68 10.69 -8.40
CA PHE A 11 -6.91 10.07 -7.09
C PHE A 11 -5.60 9.66 -6.39
N LEU A 12 -4.68 8.99 -7.11
CA LEU A 12 -3.40 8.57 -6.56
C LEU A 12 -2.48 9.75 -6.24
N ALA A 13 -2.53 10.85 -7.00
CA ALA A 13 -1.82 12.08 -6.70
C ALA A 13 -2.29 12.70 -5.37
N ALA A 14 -3.62 12.87 -5.20
CA ALA A 14 -4.18 13.38 -3.95
C ALA A 14 -3.88 12.45 -2.76
N THR A 15 -3.89 11.14 -2.99
CA THR A 15 -3.54 10.15 -1.96
C THR A 15 -2.05 10.26 -1.57
N ALA A 16 -1.15 10.39 -2.55
CA ALA A 16 0.28 10.58 -2.31
C ALA A 16 0.56 11.84 -1.49
N GLU A 17 -0.13 12.95 -1.78
CA GLU A 17 -0.05 14.18 -0.99
C GLU A 17 -0.49 13.95 0.46
N GLY A 18 -1.61 13.25 0.66
CA GLY A 18 -2.09 12.88 2.00
C GLY A 18 -1.08 12.08 2.81
N TYR A 19 -0.44 11.06 2.20
CA TYR A 19 0.58 10.27 2.88
C TYR A 19 1.88 11.05 3.14
N LYS A 20 2.29 11.95 2.24
CA LYS A 20 3.43 12.84 2.48
C LYS A 20 3.15 13.77 3.67
N LEU A 21 1.94 14.32 3.76
CA LEU A 21 1.50 15.11 4.91
C LEU A 21 1.49 14.27 6.18
N ALA A 22 0.97 13.04 6.15
CA ALA A 22 0.94 12.15 7.30
C ALA A 22 2.34 11.74 7.78
N ALA A 23 3.27 11.49 6.86
CA ALA A 23 4.66 11.20 7.19
C ALA A 23 5.36 12.40 7.84
N ALA A 24 5.08 13.62 7.37
CA ALA A 24 5.68 14.85 7.90
C ALA A 24 5.01 15.35 9.19
N ARG A 25 3.71 15.11 9.36
CA ARG A 25 2.86 15.65 10.44
C ARG A 25 1.99 14.54 11.05
N PRO A 26 2.58 13.52 11.70
CA PRO A 26 1.84 12.35 12.17
C PRO A 26 0.75 12.65 13.20
N SER A 27 0.93 13.65 14.07
CA SER A 27 -0.10 14.04 15.05
C SER A 27 -1.32 14.65 14.37
N ASP A 28 -1.12 15.49 13.33
CA ASP A 28 -2.24 16.05 12.55
C ASP A 28 -2.99 14.96 11.76
N ALA A 29 -2.26 13.96 11.23
CA ALA A 29 -2.86 12.81 10.57
C ALA A 29 -3.66 11.92 11.53
N ALA A 30 -3.15 11.68 12.74
CA ALA A 30 -3.86 10.96 13.79
C ALA A 30 -5.15 11.69 14.18
N LYS A 31 -5.08 13.01 14.37
CA LYS A 31 -6.25 13.85 14.63
C LYS A 31 -7.29 13.73 13.51
N ALA A 32 -6.86 13.82 12.25
CA ALA A 32 -7.76 13.69 11.11
C ALA A 32 -8.47 12.33 11.07
N LEU A 33 -7.77 11.23 11.44
CA LEU A 33 -8.36 9.90 11.55
C LEU A 33 -9.38 9.81 12.69
N VAL A 34 -9.07 10.33 13.88
CA VAL A 34 -10.01 10.35 15.02
C VAL A 34 -11.24 11.18 14.69
N ASP A 35 -11.06 12.34 14.03
CA ASP A 35 -12.15 13.24 13.64
C ASP A 35 -13.11 12.61 12.61
N CYS A 36 -12.72 11.52 11.91
CA CYS A 36 -13.64 10.73 11.09
C CYS A 36 -14.76 10.04 11.90
N GLY A 37 -14.59 9.89 13.22
CA GLY A 37 -15.61 9.36 14.12
C GLY A 37 -15.92 7.87 13.96
N HIS A 38 -15.01 7.09 13.35
CA HIS A 38 -15.21 5.65 13.24
C HIS A 38 -15.04 4.96 14.61
N PRO A 39 -15.92 4.02 15.00
CA PRO A 39 -15.84 3.38 16.33
C PRO A 39 -14.51 2.69 16.64
N SER A 40 -13.78 2.23 15.62
CA SER A 40 -12.45 1.62 15.83
C SER A 40 -11.33 2.63 16.10
N LEU A 41 -11.60 3.93 16.04
CA LEU A 41 -10.63 5.03 16.20
C LEU A 41 -10.90 5.86 17.45
N GLN A 42 -11.71 5.35 18.38
CA GLN A 42 -12.09 6.06 19.62
C GLN A 42 -10.93 6.23 20.61
N ASP A 43 -9.93 5.35 20.55
CA ASP A 43 -8.72 5.46 21.35
C ASP A 43 -7.73 6.41 20.68
N ALA A 44 -7.87 7.70 20.96
CA ALA A 44 -7.06 8.75 20.34
C ALA A 44 -5.56 8.61 20.68
N GLU A 45 -5.22 8.17 21.90
CA GLU A 45 -3.83 7.95 22.31
C GLU A 45 -3.20 6.81 21.50
N PHE A 46 -3.93 5.72 21.29
CA PHE A 46 -3.48 4.64 20.42
C PHE A 46 -3.29 5.11 18.97
N VAL A 47 -4.24 5.88 18.42
CA VAL A 47 -4.16 6.38 17.04
C VAL A 47 -2.95 7.31 16.85
N GLU A 48 -2.67 8.18 17.83
CA GLU A 48 -1.50 9.05 17.80
C GLU A 48 -0.19 8.26 17.89
N ALA A 49 -0.09 7.33 18.84
CA ALA A 49 1.09 6.47 18.98
C ALA A 49 1.33 5.61 17.73
N SER A 50 0.25 5.07 17.14
CA SER A 50 0.30 4.30 15.90
C SER A 50 0.80 5.15 14.74
N SER A 51 0.21 6.34 14.54
CA SER A 51 0.60 7.28 13.49
C SER A 51 2.08 7.65 13.59
N ALA A 52 2.56 8.01 14.79
CA ALA A 52 3.98 8.31 15.01
C ALA A 52 4.91 7.12 14.72
N CYS A 53 4.46 5.90 15.04
CA CYS A 53 5.23 4.67 14.81
C CYS A 53 5.40 4.35 13.31
N ILE A 54 4.35 4.56 12.51
CA ILE A 54 4.29 4.15 11.09
C ILE A 54 4.62 5.28 10.09
N ALA A 55 4.76 6.53 10.55
CA ALA A 55 5.00 7.70 9.69
C ALA A 55 6.25 7.56 8.80
N LYS A 56 7.33 6.98 9.34
CA LYS A 56 8.60 6.80 8.62
C LYS A 56 8.59 5.65 7.60
N GLN A 57 7.49 4.92 7.49
CA GLN A 57 7.33 3.73 6.63
C GLN A 57 6.46 4.02 5.41
N PHE A 58 5.74 5.15 5.39
CA PHE A 58 4.87 5.51 4.27
C PHE A 58 5.63 5.90 3.00
N LEU A 59 6.85 6.43 3.16
CA LEU A 59 7.68 6.90 2.06
C LEU A 59 8.92 6.03 1.91
N THR A 60 9.39 5.88 0.68
CA THR A 60 10.72 5.36 0.39
C THR A 60 11.80 6.32 0.92
N PRO A 61 13.08 5.89 1.02
CA PRO A 61 14.17 6.77 1.45
C PRO A 61 14.33 8.05 0.61
N ASP A 62 13.92 8.01 -0.67
CA ASP A 62 13.91 9.15 -1.60
C ASP A 62 12.58 9.92 -1.62
N GLY A 63 11.66 9.63 -0.68
CA GLY A 63 10.43 10.40 -0.46
C GLY A 63 9.27 10.07 -1.39
N GLN A 64 9.33 8.95 -2.10
CA GLN A 64 8.26 8.47 -2.97
C GLN A 64 7.22 7.68 -2.17
N TRP A 65 5.95 7.81 -2.56
CA TRP A 65 4.85 7.06 -1.97
C TRP A 65 4.29 6.04 -2.97
N GLY A 66 3.91 4.87 -2.47
CA GLY A 66 3.11 3.88 -3.23
C GLY A 66 3.88 3.06 -4.26
N LEU A 67 5.19 3.30 -4.47
CA LEU A 67 6.01 2.54 -5.40
C LEU A 67 6.05 1.05 -4.99
N MET A 68 5.62 0.18 -5.89
CA MET A 68 5.75 -1.25 -5.72
C MET A 68 7.02 -1.75 -6.42
N GLU A 69 7.90 -2.39 -5.65
CA GLU A 69 9.17 -2.91 -6.15
C GLU A 69 8.99 -4.36 -6.66
N PRO A 70 9.32 -4.67 -7.94
CA PRO A 70 9.15 -6.01 -8.50
C PRO A 70 9.82 -7.11 -7.68
N LYS A 71 11.02 -6.84 -7.16
CA LYS A 71 11.76 -7.81 -6.36
C LYS A 71 11.02 -8.22 -5.08
N ARG A 72 10.43 -7.26 -4.36
CA ARG A 72 9.66 -7.56 -3.14
C ARG A 72 8.44 -8.45 -3.44
N TRP A 73 7.79 -8.23 -4.58
CA TRP A 73 6.69 -9.07 -5.02
C TRP A 73 7.16 -10.46 -5.45
N SER A 74 8.28 -10.57 -6.18
CA SER A 74 8.85 -11.87 -6.54
C SER A 74 9.19 -12.68 -5.29
N ASP A 75 9.92 -12.09 -4.34
CA ASP A 75 10.33 -12.77 -3.11
C ASP A 75 9.09 -13.23 -2.29
N PHE A 76 8.01 -12.44 -2.29
CA PHE A 76 6.75 -12.81 -1.63
C PHE A 76 6.02 -13.95 -2.35
N VAL A 77 5.94 -13.91 -3.68
CA VAL A 77 5.33 -14.99 -4.48
C VAL A 77 6.15 -16.29 -4.35
N ASP A 78 7.48 -16.19 -4.36
CA ASP A 78 8.39 -17.32 -4.11
C ASP A 78 8.08 -17.98 -2.76
N PHE A 79 7.97 -17.19 -1.70
CA PHE A 79 7.59 -17.67 -0.38
C PHE A 79 6.23 -18.40 -0.37
N LEU A 80 5.20 -17.82 -0.99
CA LEU A 80 3.87 -18.41 -1.01
C LEU A 80 3.81 -19.72 -1.82
N CYS A 81 4.52 -19.79 -2.96
CA CYS A 81 4.62 -20.99 -3.79
C CYS A 81 5.39 -22.11 -3.07
N THR A 82 6.57 -21.80 -2.51
CA THR A 82 7.39 -22.77 -1.76
C THR A 82 6.69 -23.29 -0.51
N SER A 83 5.86 -22.46 0.12
CA SER A 83 5.03 -22.85 1.26
C SER A 83 3.75 -23.63 0.87
N GLY A 84 3.48 -23.80 -0.42
CA GLY A 84 2.29 -24.51 -0.92
C GLY A 84 0.96 -23.81 -0.63
N ILE A 85 1.00 -22.49 -0.38
CA ILE A 85 -0.17 -21.65 -0.08
C ILE A 85 -0.91 -21.28 -1.36
N VAL A 86 -0.18 -20.95 -2.43
CA VAL A 86 -0.80 -20.57 -3.72
C VAL A 86 -1.35 -21.82 -4.41
N ARG A 87 -2.67 -21.87 -4.55
CA ARG A 87 -3.38 -22.98 -5.17
C ARG A 87 -4.44 -22.49 -6.14
N GLY A 88 -4.67 -23.30 -7.17
CA GLY A 88 -5.78 -23.12 -8.08
C GLY A 88 -7.12 -23.46 -7.42
N ARG A 89 -8.21 -23.20 -8.13
CA ARG A 89 -9.57 -23.38 -7.60
C ARG A 89 -9.90 -24.83 -7.27
N ALA A 90 -9.22 -25.80 -7.90
CA ALA A 90 -9.39 -27.22 -7.62
C ALA A 90 -8.40 -27.74 -6.56
N GLY A 91 -7.61 -26.86 -5.93
CA GLY A 91 -6.67 -27.18 -4.85
C GLY A 91 -5.27 -27.61 -5.33
N GLU A 92 -5.04 -27.64 -6.62
CA GLU A 92 -3.73 -27.90 -7.24
C GLU A 92 -2.73 -26.79 -6.92
N ALA A 93 -1.46 -27.13 -6.72
CA ALA A 93 -0.42 -26.12 -6.55
C ALA A 93 -0.22 -25.34 -7.84
N ILE A 94 -0.09 -24.02 -7.75
CA ILE A 94 0.31 -23.18 -8.88
C ILE A 94 1.84 -23.09 -8.90
N PRO A 95 2.52 -23.53 -9.98
CA PRO A 95 3.97 -23.44 -10.07
C PRO A 95 4.41 -21.98 -10.13
N ARG A 96 5.57 -21.67 -9.53
CA ARG A 96 6.09 -20.31 -9.44
C ARG A 96 6.25 -19.67 -10.81
N GLU A 97 6.67 -20.45 -11.79
CA GLU A 97 6.97 -20.03 -13.17
C GLU A 97 5.70 -19.64 -13.94
N ALA A 98 4.51 -20.04 -13.47
CA ALA A 98 3.24 -19.63 -14.08
C ALA A 98 2.76 -18.25 -13.60
N ILE A 99 3.47 -17.60 -12.67
CA ILE A 99 3.07 -16.32 -12.09
C ILE A 99 3.99 -15.20 -12.60
N GLU A 100 3.43 -14.38 -13.49
CA GLU A 100 4.06 -13.15 -13.99
C GLU A 100 3.88 -12.01 -12.97
N VAL A 101 4.92 -11.73 -12.19
CA VAL A 101 4.89 -10.77 -11.06
C VAL A 101 4.49 -9.37 -11.52
N GLU A 102 5.00 -8.94 -12.66
CA GLU A 102 4.77 -7.61 -13.25
C GLU A 102 3.31 -7.41 -13.68
N SER A 103 2.55 -8.49 -13.83
CA SER A 103 1.11 -8.42 -14.12
C SER A 103 0.26 -8.16 -12.87
N LEU A 104 0.82 -8.37 -11.68
CA LEU A 104 0.10 -8.26 -10.40
C LEU A 104 -0.07 -6.81 -9.93
N PHE A 105 0.74 -5.89 -10.45
CA PHE A 105 0.68 -4.48 -10.06
C PHE A 105 1.09 -3.54 -11.18
N THR A 106 0.87 -2.23 -10.98
CA THR A 106 1.43 -1.22 -11.87
C THR A 106 1.79 0.07 -11.14
N ASN A 107 2.94 0.63 -11.46
CA ASN A 107 3.38 1.96 -11.01
C ASN A 107 3.05 3.07 -12.05
N ARG A 108 2.49 2.72 -13.21
CA ARG A 108 2.30 3.66 -14.35
C ARG A 108 1.31 4.80 -14.08
N LEU A 109 0.53 4.71 -13.01
CA LEU A 109 -0.49 5.69 -12.64
C LEU A 109 -0.15 6.44 -11.36
N LEU A 110 1.00 6.12 -10.73
CA LEU A 110 1.52 6.91 -9.62
C LEU A 110 1.95 8.30 -10.12
N PRO A 111 1.91 9.32 -9.24
CA PRO A 111 2.38 10.67 -9.56
C PRO A 111 3.90 10.76 -9.74
#